data_AF-A0A699X1N4-F1
#
_entry.id   AF-A0A699X1N4-F1
#
_cell.length_a   1.000
_cell.length_b   1.000
_cell.length_c   1.000
_cell.angle_alpha   90.00
_cell.angle_beta   90.00
_cell.angle_gamma   90.00
#
_symmetry.space_group_name_H-M   'P 1'
#
loop_
_entity.id
_entity.type
_entity.pdbx_description
1 polymer ?
#
loop_
_entity_poly.entity_id
_entity_poly.type
_entity_poly.pdbx_seq_one_letter_code
_entity_poly.pdbx_strand_id
1 'polypeptide(L)'
;PRKMAVDNKWEQGDVVSVSAPGVAKPLNLPVLIQPGQAEGTVAIAVGYGRVMAGKVGNNVGDNAFPLAQVGRDSITYVNNVTLKATGAKSPIAQTQTHHTIMDRR
;
A
#
# COMPACT_ATOMS: atom_id res chain seq x y z
N PRO A 1 -2.88 5.43 11.39
CA PRO A 1 -3.60 4.78 10.26
C PRO A 1 -5.07 5.18 10.10
N ARG A 2 -5.97 4.90 11.05
CA ARG A 2 -7.39 5.28 10.93
C ARG A 2 -7.57 6.80 10.97
N LYS A 3 -6.89 7.48 11.90
CA LYS A 3 -6.87 8.95 11.98
C LYS A 3 -6.37 9.60 10.68
N MET A 4 -5.24 9.13 10.16
CA MET A 4 -4.72 9.57 8.85
C MET A 4 -5.71 9.36 7.69
N ALA A 5 -6.42 8.24 7.66
CA ALA A 5 -7.43 8.00 6.63
C ALA A 5 -8.62 8.97 6.79
N VAL A 6 -9.05 9.24 8.02
CA VAL A 6 -10.13 10.21 8.30
C VAL A 6 -9.71 11.63 7.91
N ASP A 7 -8.50 12.05 8.29
CA ASP A 7 -7.97 13.39 8.00
C ASP A 7 -7.84 13.64 6.49
N ASN A 8 -7.43 12.62 5.74
CA ASN A 8 -7.30 12.67 4.29
C ASN A 8 -8.57 12.26 3.51
N LYS A 9 -9.66 11.91 4.22
CA LYS A 9 -10.93 11.42 3.66
C LYS A 9 -10.76 10.22 2.72
N TRP A 10 -9.89 9.28 3.08
CA TRP A 10 -9.69 8.04 2.33
C TRP A 10 -10.62 6.93 2.82
N GLU A 11 -11.18 6.21 1.87
CA GLU A 11 -11.97 5.00 2.07
C GLU A 11 -11.18 3.74 1.66
N GLN A 12 -11.66 2.59 2.11
CA GLN A 12 -11.08 1.31 1.72
C GLN A 12 -11.22 1.09 0.22
N GLY A 13 -10.12 0.82 -0.47
CA GLY A 13 -10.07 0.66 -1.92
C GLY A 13 -9.78 1.94 -2.71
N ASP A 14 -9.65 3.10 -2.06
CA ASP A 14 -9.19 4.31 -2.75
C ASP A 14 -7.75 4.14 -3.23
N VAL A 15 -7.46 4.54 -4.46
CA VAL A 15 -6.13 4.46 -5.04
C VAL A 15 -5.35 5.74 -4.72
N VAL A 16 -4.20 5.56 -4.07
CA VAL A 16 -3.28 6.62 -3.73
C VAL A 16 -2.01 6.46 -4.54
N SER A 17 -1.52 7.57 -5.07
CA SER A 17 -0.23 7.65 -5.73
C SER A 17 0.86 7.88 -4.67
N VAL A 18 1.82 6.96 -4.63
CA VAL A 18 2.97 6.98 -3.73
C VAL A 18 4.19 7.39 -4.52
N SER A 19 4.81 8.50 -4.13
CA SER A 19 6.09 8.95 -4.69
C SER A 19 7.15 9.06 -3.60
N ALA A 20 8.40 8.78 -3.95
CA ALA A 20 9.55 8.92 -3.06
C ALA A 20 10.72 9.57 -3.80
N PRO A 21 11.59 10.32 -3.10
CA PRO A 21 12.83 10.81 -3.69
C PRO A 21 13.66 9.65 -4.27
N GLY A 22 14.11 9.80 -5.52
CA GLY A 22 14.92 8.78 -6.20
C GLY A 22 14.14 7.67 -6.92
N VAL A 23 12.80 7.64 -6.82
CA VAL A 23 11.97 6.70 -7.59
C VAL A 23 11.39 7.39 -8.82
N ALA A 24 11.72 6.86 -10.01
CA ALA A 24 11.36 7.48 -11.28
C ALA A 24 9.85 7.44 -11.61
N LYS A 25 9.12 6.43 -11.11
CA LYS A 25 7.70 6.25 -11.40
C LYS A 25 6.90 6.23 -10.10
N PRO A 26 5.83 7.05 -9.96
CA PRO A 26 4.93 6.94 -8.83
C PRO A 26 4.13 5.63 -8.90
N LEU A 27 3.88 5.03 -7.75
CA LEU A 27 3.15 3.77 -7.63
C LEU A 27 1.70 4.07 -7.29
N ASN A 28 0.76 3.40 -7.96
CA ASN A 28 -0.67 3.59 -7.68
C ASN A 28 -1.21 2.35 -6.97
N LEU A 29 -1.48 2.50 -5.67
CA LEU A 29 -1.84 1.39 -4.80
C LEU A 29 -3.16 1.66 -4.08
N PRO A 30 -4.03 0.64 -3.94
CA PRO A 30 -5.26 0.79 -3.17
C PRO A 30 -4.98 0.85 -1.66
N VAL A 31 -5.75 1.68 -0.96
CA VAL A 31 -5.64 1.86 0.49
C VAL A 31 -6.42 0.77 1.21
N LEU A 32 -5.72 0.07 2.11
CA LEU A 32 -6.31 -0.84 3.08
C LEU A 32 -6.13 -0.28 4.48
N ILE A 33 -7.23 0.07 5.14
CA ILE A 33 -7.19 0.64 6.49
C ILE A 33 -7.10 -0.50 7.51
N GLN A 34 -5.91 -0.68 8.10
CA GLN A 34 -5.69 -1.69 9.15
C GLN A 34 -5.58 -1.06 10.55
N PRO A 35 -6.27 -1.63 11.57
CA PRO A 35 -6.02 -1.32 12.97
C PRO A 35 -4.58 -1.73 13.38
N GLY A 36 -3.96 -0.99 14.29
CA GLY A 36 -2.65 -1.33 14.89
C GLY A 36 -1.42 -0.76 14.19
N GLN A 37 -1.55 -0.17 13.00
CA GLN A 37 -0.45 0.52 12.33
C GLN A 37 -0.08 1.83 13.04
N ALA A 38 1.20 2.21 13.09
CA ALA A 38 1.63 3.45 13.75
C ALA A 38 1.13 4.71 13.02
N GLU A 39 0.92 5.81 13.76
CA GLU A 39 0.57 7.11 13.15
C GLU A 39 1.72 7.64 12.30
N GLY A 40 1.42 8.31 11.18
CA GLY A 40 2.44 8.79 10.24
C GLY A 40 3.08 7.71 9.35
N THR A 41 2.71 6.44 9.50
CA THR A 41 3.33 5.34 8.75
C THR A 41 2.36 4.65 7.79
N VAL A 42 2.89 4.23 6.64
CA VAL A 42 2.20 3.36 5.68
C VAL A 42 3.03 2.11 5.45
N ALA A 43 2.38 0.95 5.40
CA ALA A 43 3.01 -0.32 5.07
C ALA A 43 2.64 -0.69 3.64
N ILE A 44 3.64 -1.02 2.83
CA ILE A 44 3.46 -1.46 1.46
C ILE A 44 4.09 -2.85 1.34
N ALA A 45 3.30 -3.83 0.90
CA ALA A 45 3.79 -5.18 0.69
C ALA A 45 4.70 -5.22 -0.55
N VAL A 46 5.90 -5.77 -0.39
CA VAL A 46 6.84 -6.00 -1.50
C VAL A 46 6.58 -7.37 -2.11
N GLY A 47 6.67 -7.47 -3.44
CA GLY A 47 6.52 -8.73 -4.17
C GLY A 47 5.48 -8.72 -5.28
N TYR A 48 4.63 -7.69 -5.31
CA TYR A 48 3.66 -7.38 -6.38
C TYR A 48 4.33 -6.63 -7.55
N GLY A 49 3.60 -6.47 -8.67
CA GLY A 49 4.07 -5.75 -9.86
C GLY A 49 5.11 -6.51 -10.69
N ARG A 50 5.13 -7.84 -10.61
CA ARG A 50 6.04 -8.68 -11.39
C ARG A 50 5.58 -8.76 -12.86
N VAL A 51 6.54 -8.73 -13.79
CA VAL A 51 6.27 -8.82 -15.26
C VAL A 51 6.54 -10.20 -15.87
N MET A 52 7.33 -11.04 -15.19
CA MET A 52 7.71 -12.39 -15.62
C MET A 52 7.43 -13.44 -14.52
N ALA A 53 6.32 -13.28 -13.79
CA ALA A 53 5.83 -14.24 -12.81
C ALA A 53 4.93 -15.34 -13.42
N GLY A 54 4.62 -15.27 -14.72
CA GLY A 54 3.77 -16.23 -15.42
C GLY A 54 2.29 -15.83 -15.42
N LYS A 55 1.40 -16.77 -15.73
CA LYS A 55 -0.02 -16.48 -16.03
C LYS A 55 -0.80 -15.81 -14.88
N VAL A 56 -0.44 -16.10 -13.63
CA VAL A 56 -1.22 -15.68 -12.44
C VAL A 56 -0.64 -14.44 -11.77
N GLY A 57 0.70 -14.33 -11.74
CA GLY A 57 1.39 -13.26 -11.01
C GLY A 57 1.79 -12.05 -11.85
N ASN A 58 1.58 -12.09 -13.17
CA ASN A 58 1.93 -10.99 -14.05
C ASN A 58 1.00 -9.80 -13.86
N ASN A 59 1.57 -8.62 -13.64
CA ASN A 59 0.87 -7.34 -13.54
C ASN A 59 -0.18 -7.26 -12.41
N VAL A 60 0.01 -8.02 -11.34
CA VAL A 60 -0.83 -7.92 -10.14
C VAL A 60 -0.23 -6.86 -9.20
N GLY A 61 -0.92 -5.74 -9.03
CA GLY A 61 -0.45 -4.60 -8.24
C GLY A 61 0.73 -3.86 -8.88
N ASP A 62 1.46 -3.08 -8.08
CA ASP A 62 2.59 -2.28 -8.54
C ASP A 62 3.89 -2.67 -7.79
N ASN A 63 5.03 -2.48 -8.44
CA ASN A 63 6.33 -2.90 -7.90
C ASN A 63 6.86 -1.90 -6.87
N ALA A 64 6.73 -2.24 -5.58
CA ALA A 64 7.23 -1.45 -4.44
C ALA A 64 8.73 -1.60 -4.14
N PHE A 65 9.44 -2.53 -4.79
CA PHE A 65 10.86 -2.77 -4.54
C PHE A 65 11.77 -1.53 -4.73
N PRO A 66 11.53 -0.63 -5.72
CA PRO A 66 12.33 0.59 -5.87
C PRO A 66 12.26 1.56 -4.68
N LEU A 67 11.30 1.41 -3.76
CA LEU A 67 11.22 2.22 -2.55
C LEU A 67 12.23 1.77 -1.49
N ALA A 68 12.74 0.54 -1.59
CA ALA A 68 13.75 0.00 -0.68
C ALA A 68 15.10 0.67 -0.94
N GLN A 69 15.72 1.16 0.12
CA GLN A 69 17.04 1.78 0.07
C GLN A 69 18.10 0.69 0.19
N VAL A 70 18.91 0.53 -0.84
CA VAL A 70 20.03 -0.43 -0.84
C VAL A 70 21.27 0.26 -0.29
N GLY A 71 21.63 -0.08 0.93
CA GLY A 71 22.89 0.31 1.57
C GLY A 71 24.03 -0.63 1.18
N ARG A 72 25.22 -0.38 1.75
CA ARG A 72 26.43 -1.16 1.45
C ARG A 72 26.34 -2.61 1.93
N ASP A 73 25.69 -2.83 3.08
CA ASP A 73 25.62 -4.13 3.77
C ASP A 73 24.18 -4.58 4.06
N SER A 74 23.18 -3.77 3.76
CA SER A 74 21.77 -4.07 4.09
C SER A 74 20.78 -3.37 3.17
N ILE A 75 19.56 -3.91 3.13
CA ILE A 75 18.40 -3.28 2.48
C ILE A 75 17.51 -2.70 3.58
N THR A 76 17.24 -1.40 3.50
CA THR A 76 16.36 -0.69 4.42
C THR A 76 15.02 -0.42 3.73
N TYR A 77 13.93 -0.88 4.33
CA TYR A 77 12.56 -0.71 3.80
C TYR A 77 11.82 0.50 4.35
N VAL A 78 12.55 1.43 4.97
CA VAL A 78 12.02 2.67 5.53
C VAL A 78 12.39 3.81 4.59
N ASN A 79 11.38 4.55 4.13
CA ASN A 79 11.58 5.69 3.24
C ASN A 79 10.51 6.76 3.52
N ASN A 80 10.86 8.02 3.28
CA ASN A 80 9.91 9.13 3.33
C ASN A 80 9.17 9.20 1.99
N VAL A 81 7.85 9.05 2.05
CA VAL A 81 6.98 9.01 0.88
C VAL A 81 5.95 10.13 0.91
N THR A 82 5.60 10.64 -0.27
CA THR A 82 4.49 11.56 -0.45
C THR A 82 3.30 10.78 -1.01
N LEU A 83 2.12 11.03 -0.44
CA LEU A 83 0.88 10.38 -0.81
C LEU A 83 -0.06 11.40 -1.47
N LYS A 84 -0.59 11.07 -2.64
CA LYS A 84 -1.57 11.90 -3.35
C LYS A 84 -2.78 11.07 -3.75
N ALA A 85 -3.98 11.53 -3.41
CA ALA A 85 -5.21 10.91 -3.86
C ALA A 85 -5.32 10.99 -5.41
N THR A 86 -5.62 9.86 -6.05
CA THR A 86 -5.82 9.82 -7.51
C THR A 86 -7.29 9.97 -7.90
N GLY A 87 -8.21 9.76 -6.96
CA GLY A 87 -9.66 9.72 -7.21
C GLY A 87 -10.15 8.40 -7.83
N ALA A 88 -9.26 7.48 -8.18
CA ALA A 88 -9.64 6.14 -8.63
C ALA A 88 -9.94 5.22 -7.44
N LYS A 89 -10.80 4.22 -7.67
CA LYS A 89 -11.06 3.12 -6.73
C LYS A 89 -10.65 1.80 -7.37
N SER A 90 -10.04 0.92 -6.59
CA SER A 90 -9.67 -0.43 -7.00
C SER A 90 -10.13 -1.43 -5.93
N PRO A 91 -10.90 -2.46 -6.30
CA PRO A 91 -11.36 -3.46 -5.35
C PRO A 91 -10.18 -4.27 -4.81
N ILE A 92 -10.15 -4.42 -3.48
CA ILE A 92 -9.19 -5.28 -2.81
C ILE A 92 -9.89 -6.61 -2.55
N ALA A 93 -9.39 -7.70 -3.13
CA ALA A 93 -9.92 -9.02 -2.87
C ALA A 93 -9.61 -9.43 -1.42
N GLN A 94 -10.65 -9.62 -0.60
CA GLN A 94 -10.54 -10.02 0.80
C GLN A 94 -11.47 -11.19 1.07
N THR A 95 -10.97 -12.19 1.79
CA THR A 95 -11.80 -13.30 2.28
C THR A 95 -12.63 -12.88 3.50
N GLN A 96 -12.14 -11.92 4.29
CA GLN A 96 -12.78 -11.40 5.49
C GLN A 96 -12.97 -9.88 5.36
N THR A 97 -14.23 -9.43 5.44
CA THR A 97 -14.61 -8.01 5.38
C THR A 97 -15.04 -7.44 6.74
N HIS A 98 -15.28 -8.30 7.73
CA HIS A 98 -15.63 -7.91 9.08
C HIS A 98 -14.38 -7.86 9.98
N HIS A 99 -14.06 -6.66 10.48
CA HIS A 99 -12.87 -6.38 11.29
C HIS A 99 -13.16 -6.27 12.80
N THR A 100 -14.41 -6.40 13.22
CA THR A 100 -14.84 -6.38 14.63
C THR A 100 -15.36 -7.74 15.03
N ILE A 101 -15.04 -8.17 16.26
CA ILE A 101 -15.72 -9.29 16.90
C ILE A 101 -17.10 -8.76 17.29
N MET A 102 -18.10 -9.13 16.51
CA MET A 102 -19.50 -8.91 16.86
C MET A 102 -19.90 -10.12 17.68
N ASP A 103 -20.11 -9.95 18.99
CA ASP A 103 -20.56 -10.99 19.93
C ASP A 103 -21.96 -11.46 19.54
N ARG A 104 -22.04 -12.24 18.46
CA ARG A 104 -23.25 -12.88 17.96
C ARG A 104 -23.35 -14.24 18.63
N ARG A 105 -24.12 -14.32 19.72
CA ARG A 105 -24.65 -15.58 20.27
C ARG A 105 -25.74 -16.14 19.38
#